data_AF-A0A958S8F4-F1
#
_entry.id   AF-A0A958S8F4-F1
#
_cell.length_a   1.000
_cell.length_b   1.000
_cell.length_c   1.000
_cell.angle_alpha   90.00
_cell.angle_beta   90.00
_cell.angle_gamma   90.00
#
_symmetry.space_group_name_H-M   'P 1'
#
loop_
_entity.id
_entity.type
_entity.pdbx_description
1 polymer ?
#
loop_
_entity_poly.entity_id
_entity_poly.type
_entity_poly.pdbx_seq_one_letter_code
_entity_poly.pdbx_strand_id
1 'polypeptide(L)'
;MTRKIENPKLITLTDLPDKGKDYDYSNHSRELNNDLTDIIGENPYHIHLELSHLGNAFHATGSIKTSLSRECSRCGTDLMLPMDLHIQEIIVVHPELSRSSKNARVNNVSELDSTGPDSISL
;
A
#
# COMPACT_ATOMS: atom_id res chain seq x y z
N MET A 1 28.75 9.47 12.66
CA MET A 1 27.36 9.91 12.44
C MET A 1 26.52 8.66 12.25
N THR A 2 25.84 8.23 13.30
CA THR A 2 25.03 7.00 13.30
C THR A 2 23.68 7.34 12.68
N ARG A 3 23.42 6.92 11.42
CA ARG A 3 22.07 6.96 10.86
C ARG A 3 21.21 6.08 11.75
N LYS A 4 20.21 6.65 12.44
CA LYS A 4 19.13 5.86 13.03
C LYS A 4 18.52 5.09 11.86
N ILE A 5 18.63 3.77 11.90
CA ILE A 5 17.96 2.91 10.95
C ILE A 5 16.50 2.90 11.39
N GLU A 6 15.71 3.80 10.80
CA GLU A 6 14.24 3.71 10.88
C GLU A 6 13.86 2.34 10.32
N ASN A 7 12.91 1.66 10.97
CA ASN A 7 12.42 0.38 10.45
C ASN A 7 11.84 0.65 9.05
N PRO A 8 12.40 0.09 7.97
CA PRO A 8 12.01 0.45 6.60
C PRO A 8 10.53 0.15 6.30
N LYS A 9 9.89 -0.65 7.16
CA LYS A 9 8.47 -1.03 7.08
C LYS A 9 7.51 -0.01 7.69
N LEU A 10 8.00 0.97 8.45
CA LEU A 10 7.14 1.90 9.18
C LEU A 10 7.59 3.33 8.93
N ILE A 11 6.74 4.08 8.24
CA ILE A 11 6.92 5.50 8.00
C ILE A 11 5.96 6.28 8.91
N THR A 12 6.51 7.07 9.82
CA THR A 12 5.74 7.98 10.67
C THR A 12 5.40 9.24 9.90
N LEU A 13 4.16 9.35 9.40
CA LEU A 13 3.71 10.48 8.60
C LEU A 13 3.70 11.82 9.36
N THR A 14 3.53 11.79 10.70
CA THR A 14 3.56 13.01 11.53
C THR A 14 4.94 13.67 11.60
N ASP A 15 6.01 12.90 11.34
CA ASP A 15 7.40 13.37 11.43
C ASP A 15 7.94 13.76 10.05
N LEU A 16 7.10 13.76 9.02
CA LEU A 16 7.47 14.11 7.67
C LEU A 16 7.81 15.61 7.59
N PRO A 17 9.00 15.99 7.11
CA PRO A 17 9.36 17.41 6.97
C PRO A 17 8.47 18.09 5.92
N ASP A 18 8.28 19.41 6.05
CA ASP A 18 7.40 20.20 5.17
C ASP A 18 7.73 20.05 3.67
N LYS A 19 9.00 19.79 3.36
CA LYS A 19 9.50 19.61 1.98
C LYS A 19 9.22 18.23 1.39
N GLY A 20 8.68 17.32 2.19
CA GLY A 20 8.59 15.89 1.86
C GLY A 20 9.90 15.14 2.10
N LYS A 21 9.84 13.82 1.91
CA LYS A 21 10.97 12.91 2.07
C LYS A 21 10.92 11.82 1.01
N ASP A 22 12.09 11.54 0.46
CA ASP A 22 12.30 10.48 -0.52
C ASP A 22 12.80 9.21 0.17
N TYR A 23 12.33 8.08 -0.33
CA TYR A 23 12.67 6.75 0.10
C TYR A 23 13.06 5.92 -1.11
N ASP A 24 14.28 5.40 -1.11
CA ASP A 24 14.82 4.56 -2.16
C ASP A 24 15.20 3.20 -1.59
N TYR A 25 14.46 2.17 -2.01
CA TYR A 25 14.71 0.79 -1.62
C TYR A 25 15.17 -0.03 -2.81
N SER A 26 16.16 -0.87 -2.57
CA SER A 26 16.66 -1.83 -3.56
C SER A 26 17.12 -3.11 -2.90
N ASN A 27 17.31 -4.15 -3.70
CA ASN A 27 17.95 -5.40 -3.29
C ASN A 27 19.31 -5.18 -2.58
N HIS A 28 20.02 -4.09 -2.90
CA HIS A 28 21.28 -3.70 -2.27
C HIS A 28 21.11 -3.12 -0.87
N SER A 29 20.02 -2.37 -0.62
CA SER A 29 19.70 -1.85 0.72
C SER A 29 19.38 -2.96 1.72
N ARG A 30 18.89 -4.10 1.22
CA ARG A 30 18.40 -5.27 1.99
C ARG A 30 17.21 -5.00 2.91
N GLU A 31 16.66 -3.79 2.84
CA GLU A 31 15.63 -3.31 3.76
C GLU A 31 14.29 -4.04 3.57
N LEU A 32 13.96 -4.43 2.35
CA LEU A 32 12.69 -5.11 2.01
C LEU A 32 12.88 -6.52 1.43
N ASN A 33 14.12 -7.02 1.35
CA ASN A 33 14.40 -8.31 0.68
C ASN A 33 13.55 -9.44 1.25
N ASN A 34 13.53 -9.59 2.58
CA ASN A 34 12.79 -10.66 3.24
C ASN A 34 11.27 -10.56 3.04
N ASP A 35 10.75 -9.33 2.92
CA ASP A 35 9.31 -9.09 2.79
C ASP A 35 8.80 -9.23 1.36
N LEU A 36 9.69 -9.07 0.38
CA LEU A 36 9.34 -9.17 -1.04
C LEU A 36 9.71 -10.54 -1.63
N THR A 37 10.48 -11.37 -0.91
CA THR A 37 10.98 -12.66 -1.42
C THR A 37 9.85 -13.59 -1.83
N ASP A 38 8.71 -13.58 -1.15
CA ASP A 38 7.54 -14.41 -1.49
C ASP A 38 6.82 -13.95 -2.77
N ILE A 39 6.88 -12.66 -3.10
CA ILE A 39 6.20 -12.05 -4.25
C ILE A 39 7.09 -12.06 -5.50
N ILE A 40 8.34 -11.59 -5.37
CA ILE A 40 9.27 -11.38 -6.49
C ILE A 40 10.46 -12.34 -6.46
N GLY A 41 10.57 -13.23 -5.47
CA GLY A 41 11.69 -14.14 -5.34
C GLY A 41 13.02 -13.40 -5.12
N GLU A 42 14.07 -13.87 -5.78
CA GLU A 42 15.39 -13.23 -5.78
C GLU A 42 15.54 -12.15 -6.86
N ASN A 43 14.45 -11.76 -7.52
CA ASN A 43 14.52 -10.80 -8.61
C ASN A 43 14.95 -9.42 -8.11
N PRO A 44 15.80 -8.70 -8.87
CA PRO A 44 16.17 -7.35 -8.52
C PRO A 44 14.95 -6.44 -8.51
N TYR A 45 14.93 -5.50 -7.58
CA TYR A 45 13.89 -4.49 -7.50
C TYR A 45 14.48 -3.13 -7.19
N HIS A 46 13.74 -2.11 -7.62
CA HIS A 46 13.95 -0.73 -7.26
C HIS A 46 12.61 -0.10 -6.92
N ILE A 47 12.48 0.45 -5.72
CA ILE A 47 11.29 1.16 -5.27
C ILE A 47 11.73 2.57 -4.93
N HIS A 48 11.14 3.54 -5.61
CA HIS A 48 11.27 4.95 -5.28
C HIS A 48 9.92 5.45 -4.79
N LEU A 49 9.90 6.08 -3.62
CA LEU A 49 8.70 6.65 -3.01
C LEU A 49 9.02 8.05 -2.48
N GLU A 50 8.26 9.03 -2.94
CA GLU A 50 8.24 10.40 -2.46
C GLU A 50 6.97 10.60 -1.64
N LEU A 51 7.13 11.08 -0.41
CA LEU A 51 6.02 11.46 0.46
C LEU A 51 6.07 12.96 0.73
N SER A 52 4.95 13.65 0.55
CA SER A 52 4.81 15.08 0.82
C SER A 52 3.49 15.42 1.51
N HIS A 53 3.44 16.57 2.18
CA HIS A 53 2.20 17.09 2.76
C HIS A 53 1.28 17.65 1.68
N LEU A 54 -0.02 17.38 1.79
CA LEU A 54 -1.07 17.93 0.94
C LEU A 54 -2.23 18.42 1.82
N GLY A 55 -2.07 19.62 2.39
CA GLY A 55 -3.06 20.20 3.31
C GLY A 55 -3.19 19.38 4.60
N ASN A 56 -4.34 18.74 4.79
CA ASN A 56 -4.61 17.83 5.92
C ASN A 56 -4.40 16.34 5.58
N ALA A 57 -3.88 16.06 4.38
CA ALA A 57 -3.57 14.72 3.89
C ALA A 57 -2.08 14.64 3.50
N PHE A 58 -1.66 13.46 3.08
CA PHE A 58 -0.34 13.23 2.51
C PHE A 58 -0.48 12.78 1.05
N HIS A 59 0.46 13.17 0.22
CA HIS A 59 0.58 12.71 -1.15
C HIS A 59 1.77 11.76 -1.26
N ALA A 60 1.53 10.60 -1.87
CA ALA A 60 2.52 9.56 -2.08
C ALA A 60 2.68 9.31 -3.58
N THR A 61 3.86 9.58 -4.10
CA THR A 61 4.21 9.35 -5.50
C THR A 61 5.41 8.44 -5.61
N GLY A 62 5.49 7.63 -6.66
CA GLY A 62 6.61 6.72 -6.76
C GLY A 62 6.60 5.80 -7.95
N SER A 63 7.59 4.92 -7.97
CA SER A 63 7.67 3.84 -8.94
C SER A 63 8.26 2.57 -8.33
N ILE A 64 7.79 1.43 -8.82
CA ILE A 64 8.31 0.11 -8.49
C ILE A 64 8.73 -0.54 -9.81
N LYS A 65 10.01 -0.89 -9.91
CA LYS A 65 10.57 -1.61 -11.05
C LYS A 65 11.12 -2.94 -10.58
N THR A 66 10.63 -4.03 -11.18
CA THR A 66 11.07 -5.39 -10.86
C THR A 66 10.70 -6.35 -11.99
N SER A 67 10.89 -7.64 -11.78
CA SER A 67 10.44 -8.71 -12.66
C SER A 67 9.76 -9.80 -11.86
N LEU A 68 8.76 -10.45 -12.45
CA LEU A 68 8.15 -11.65 -11.91
C LEU A 68 8.61 -12.87 -12.68
N SER A 69 9.12 -13.85 -11.94
CA SER A 69 9.32 -15.20 -12.48
C SER A 69 7.98 -15.92 -12.49
N ARG A 70 7.54 -16.34 -13.67
CA ARG A 70 6.29 -17.09 -13.89
C ARG A 70 6.57 -18.27 -14.81
N GLU A 71 5.83 -19.35 -14.63
CA GLU A 71 5.89 -20.49 -15.54
C GLU A 71 4.74 -20.39 -16.57
N CYS A 72 5.05 -20.63 -17.84
CA CYS A 72 4.03 -20.71 -18.88
C CYS A 72 3.16 -21.96 -18.69
N SER A 73 1.87 -21.77 -18.42
CA SER A 73 0.92 -22.88 -18.22
C SER A 73 0.75 -23.81 -19.42
N ARG A 74 1.17 -23.38 -20.63
CA ARG A 74 1.04 -24.18 -21.86
C ARG A 74 2.26 -25.05 -22.14
N CYS A 75 3.47 -24.55 -21.91
CA CYS A 75 4.71 -25.22 -22.33
C CYS A 75 5.73 -25.40 -21.20
N GLY A 76 5.42 -24.97 -19.97
CA GLY A 76 6.29 -25.10 -18.80
C GLY A 76 7.57 -24.27 -18.86
N THR A 77 7.65 -23.32 -19.79
CA THR A 77 8.84 -22.47 -19.94
C THR A 77 8.81 -21.34 -18.92
N ASP A 78 9.96 -21.08 -18.29
CA ASP A 78 10.14 -19.93 -17.41
C ASP A 78 10.04 -18.62 -18.19
N LEU A 79 9.23 -17.70 -17.67
CA LEU A 79 8.99 -16.38 -18.20
C LEU A 79 9.43 -15.35 -17.16
N MET A 80 10.24 -14.39 -17.62
CA MET A 80 10.62 -13.22 -16.85
C MET A 80 9.78 -12.04 -17.32
N LEU A 81 8.74 -11.70 -16.55
CA LEU A 81 7.82 -10.62 -16.89
C LEU A 81 8.29 -9.32 -16.23
N PRO A 82 8.74 -8.31 -16.97
CA PRO A 82 9.10 -7.02 -16.39
C PRO A 82 7.86 -6.33 -15.84
N MET A 83 8.02 -5.66 -14.70
CA MET A 83 7.00 -4.85 -14.06
C MET A 83 7.52 -3.44 -13.84
N ASP A 84 6.71 -2.47 -14.26
CA ASP A 84 6.89 -1.04 -13.98
C ASP A 84 5.55 -0.52 -13.47
N LEU A 85 5.49 -0.25 -12.16
CA LEU A 85 4.30 0.26 -11.49
C LEU A 85 4.55 1.70 -11.08
N HIS A 86 3.57 2.55 -11.28
CA HIS A 86 3.57 3.92 -10.78
C HIS A 86 2.61 4.05 -9.61
N ILE A 87 3.06 4.72 -8.55
CA ILE A 87 2.26 5.01 -7.37
C ILE A 87 1.87 6.49 -7.44
N GLN A 88 0.59 6.77 -7.25
CA GLN A 88 0.06 8.11 -7.06
C GLN A 88 -1.17 8.03 -6.16
N GLU A 89 -0.96 8.25 -4.87
CA GLU A 89 -1.95 8.01 -3.82
C GLU A 89 -2.09 9.23 -2.91
N ILE A 90 -3.29 9.45 -2.38
CA ILE A 90 -3.56 10.43 -1.34
C ILE A 90 -3.91 9.67 -0.06
N ILE A 91 -3.13 9.90 0.99
CA ILE A 91 -3.28 9.24 2.29
C ILE A 91 -3.99 10.21 3.23
N VAL A 92 -5.22 9.88 3.60
CA VAL A 92 -6.01 10.65 4.58
C VAL A 92 -6.00 9.90 5.92
N VAL A 93 -5.47 10.53 6.96
CA VAL A 93 -5.46 9.97 8.31
C VAL A 93 -6.76 10.33 9.00
N HIS A 94 -7.68 9.37 9.12
CA HIS A 94 -8.86 9.55 9.95
C HIS A 94 -8.51 9.27 11.42
N PRO A 95 -8.84 10.16 12.37
CA PRO A 95 -8.77 9.80 13.76
C PRO A 95 -9.71 8.62 14.02
N GLU A 96 -9.28 7.66 14.84
CA GLU A 96 -10.19 6.61 15.31
C GLU A 96 -11.39 7.30 15.98
N LEU A 97 -12.57 7.14 15.38
CA LEU A 97 -13.81 7.52 16.03
C LEU A 97 -13.92 6.66 17.28
N SER A 98 -13.58 7.22 18.44
CA SER A 98 -13.90 6.61 19.72
C SER A 98 -15.38 6.24 19.66
N ARG A 99 -15.70 4.95 19.78
CA ARG A 99 -17.08 4.48 19.82
C ARG A 99 -17.71 5.06 21.08
N SER A 100 -18.21 6.29 21.00
CA SER A 100 -19.14 6.82 21.97
C SER A 100 -20.45 6.08 21.74
N SER A 101 -20.63 4.99 22.48
CA SER A 101 -21.87 4.20 22.54
C SER A 101 -22.97 4.97 23.27
N LYS A 102 -23.26 6.20 22.84
CA LYS A 102 -24.40 7.00 23.28
C LYS A 102 -24.84 7.91 22.14
N ASN A 103 -25.62 7.35 21.21
CA ASN A 103 -26.76 7.99 20.54
C ASN A 103 -27.23 7.06 19.41
N ALA A 104 -27.82 5.93 19.79
CA ALA A 104 -28.83 5.31 18.94
C ALA A 104 -30.04 6.26 18.93
N ARG A 105 -30.03 7.26 18.04
CA ARG A 105 -31.30 7.82 17.57
C ARG A 105 -31.87 6.81 16.60
N VAL A 106 -32.73 5.98 17.16
CA VAL A 106 -33.65 5.10 16.45
C VAL A 106 -34.48 5.98 15.50
N ASN A 107 -34.11 6.02 14.23
CA ASN A 107 -35.01 6.51 13.18
C ASN A 107 -35.80 5.29 12.69
N ASN A 108 -36.84 4.96 13.44
CA ASN A 108 -37.90 4.08 12.95
C ASN A 108 -38.62 4.82 11.81
N VAL A 109 -38.34 4.43 10.57
CA VAL A 109 -39.39 4.38 9.54
C VAL A 109 -39.32 2.98 8.95
N SER A 110 -40.22 2.16 9.46
CA SER A 110 -40.51 0.82 8.98
C SER A 110 -41.12 0.84 7.58
N GLU A 111 -40.92 -0.27 6.88
CA GLU A 111 -41.78 -0.85 5.83
C GLU A 111 -41.83 -0.15 4.46
N LEU A 112 -41.06 -0.69 3.52
CA LEU A 112 -41.67 -1.22 2.30
C LEU A 112 -40.96 -2.52 1.90
N ASP A 113 -41.67 -3.62 2.12
CA ASP A 113 -41.32 -4.97 1.67
C ASP A 113 -41.07 -5.02 0.15
N SER A 114 -40.05 -5.78 -0.27
CA SER A 114 -40.23 -7.02 -1.06
C SER A 114 -38.89 -7.54 -1.62
N THR A 115 -38.43 -8.63 -1.01
CA THR A 115 -37.80 -9.82 -1.64
C THR A 115 -36.97 -9.64 -2.92
N GLY A 116 -35.65 -9.72 -2.76
CA GLY A 116 -34.72 -10.15 -3.81
C GLY A 116 -33.41 -10.66 -3.18
N PRO A 117 -32.95 -11.90 -3.44
CA PRO A 117 -31.69 -12.40 -2.90
C PRO A 117 -30.54 -12.11 -3.87
N ASP A 118 -29.70 -11.12 -3.56
CA ASP A 118 -28.52 -10.82 -4.38
C ASP A 118 -27.26 -11.41 -3.74
N SER A 119 -27.20 -12.73 -3.63
CA SER A 119 -25.89 -13.41 -3.56
C SER A 119 -25.48 -13.79 -4.97
N ILE A 120 -24.36 -13.24 -5.45
CA ILE A 120 -23.57 -13.84 -6.53
C ILE A 120 -22.18 -14.07 -5.97
N SER A 121 -21.77 -15.34 -5.93
CA SER A 121 -20.38 -15.75 -5.78
C SER A 121 -19.75 -15.82 -7.17
N LEU A 122 -18.66 -15.07 -7.36
CA LEU A 122 -17.59 -15.38 -8.30
C LEU A 122 -16.27 -15.12 -7.58
#